data_AF-A0A357INV6-F1
#
_entry.id   AF-A0A357INV6-F1
#
_cell.length_a   1.000
_cell.length_b   1.000
_cell.length_c   1.000
_cell.angle_alpha   90.00
_cell.angle_beta   90.00
_cell.angle_gamma   90.00
#
_symmetry.space_group_name_H-M   'P 1'
#
loop_
_entity.id
_entity.type
_entity.pdbx_description
1 polymer ?
#
loop_
_entity_poly.entity_id
_entity_poly.type
_entity_poly.pdbx_seq_one_letter_code
_entity_poly.pdbx_strand_id
1 'polypeptide(L)'
;MGAAIIELISNLVNITGNSIVDTIIFAVIGLISGSIAFGLVGFMFDFTGNYNSKDMSEMHWGIRVLLFCILTFVMVKIAQFFRWLLIPPQLYFLIASIVLIIVIIVVIYINRSKTNIDYTKKTIKEPSHQESSIESKESWEKETIKSDRKIELCPYCNGYLVNRIGRYGRFIGCSNFPKCKYSRKQ
;
A
#
# COMPACT_ATOMS: atom_id res chain seq x y z
N MET A 1 -45.02 -6.49 -1.90
CA MET A 1 -44.42 -7.85 -1.81
C MET A 1 -43.20 -8.02 -2.71
N GLY A 2 -43.19 -7.53 -3.96
CA GLY A 2 -42.04 -7.67 -4.86
C GLY A 2 -40.72 -7.07 -4.37
N ALA A 3 -40.74 -5.89 -3.74
CA ALA A 3 -39.52 -5.23 -3.24
C ALA A 3 -38.77 -6.07 -2.18
N ALA A 4 -39.50 -6.64 -1.21
CA ALA A 4 -38.91 -7.49 -0.17
C ALA A 4 -38.29 -8.78 -0.76
N ILE A 5 -38.88 -9.32 -1.83
CA ILE A 5 -38.35 -10.49 -2.53
C ILE A 5 -37.07 -10.14 -3.28
N ILE A 6 -37.03 -8.98 -3.95
CA ILE A 6 -35.82 -8.52 -4.66
C ILE A 6 -34.68 -8.26 -3.67
N GLU A 7 -34.99 -7.67 -2.51
CA GLU A 7 -34.00 -7.41 -1.45
C GLU A 7 -33.49 -8.71 -0.81
N LEU A 8 -34.38 -9.68 -0.58
CA LEU A 8 -34.01 -11.02 -0.14
C LEU A 8 -33.06 -11.69 -1.14
N ILE A 9 -33.38 -11.62 -2.44
CA ILE A 9 -32.56 -12.21 -3.51
C ILE A 9 -31.22 -11.49 -3.61
N SER A 10 -31.18 -10.16 -3.52
CA SER A 10 -29.94 -9.37 -3.58
C SER A 10 -29.00 -9.72 -2.41
N ASN A 11 -29.54 -9.87 -1.19
CA ASN A 11 -28.78 -10.30 -0.02
C ASN A 11 -28.34 -11.77 -0.10
N LEU A 12 -29.08 -12.61 -0.83
CA LEU A 12 -28.68 -14.00 -1.11
C LEU A 12 -27.55 -14.05 -2.15
N VAL A 13 -27.59 -13.17 -3.15
CA VAL A 13 -26.66 -13.14 -4.30
C VAL A 13 -25.33 -12.45 -4.01
N ASN A 14 -25.29 -11.53 -3.05
CA ASN A 14 -24.07 -10.78 -2.76
C ASN A 14 -23.09 -11.59 -1.89
N ILE A 15 -22.24 -12.41 -2.52
CA ILE A 15 -21.27 -13.28 -1.84
C ILE A 15 -19.93 -12.58 -1.72
N THR A 16 -19.41 -11.97 -2.79
CA THR A 16 -18.08 -11.35 -2.83
C THR A 16 -18.14 -9.82 -2.89
N GLY A 17 -19.28 -9.22 -3.26
CA GLY A 17 -19.41 -7.78 -3.48
C GLY A 17 -19.06 -7.34 -4.90
N ASN A 18 -18.75 -8.29 -5.78
CA ASN A 18 -18.54 -8.06 -7.21
C ASN A 18 -19.59 -8.87 -7.99
N SER A 19 -20.48 -8.15 -8.68
CA SER A 19 -21.60 -8.73 -9.43
C SER A 19 -21.16 -9.75 -10.49
N ILE A 20 -19.99 -9.58 -11.11
CA ILE A 20 -19.45 -10.51 -12.12
C ILE A 20 -19.03 -11.82 -11.45
N VAL A 21 -18.28 -11.72 -10.35
CA VAL A 21 -17.78 -12.90 -9.61
C VAL A 21 -18.95 -13.67 -9.01
N ASP A 22 -19.91 -12.96 -8.43
CA ASP A 22 -21.12 -13.56 -7.86
C ASP A 22 -21.90 -14.33 -8.95
N THR A 23 -22.09 -13.74 -10.14
CA THR A 23 -22.79 -14.40 -11.26
C THR A 23 -22.10 -15.70 -11.69
N ILE A 24 -20.76 -15.70 -11.77
CA ILE A 24 -19.97 -16.91 -12.13
C ILE A 24 -20.13 -17.97 -11.04
N ILE A 25 -20.04 -17.58 -9.77
CA ILE A 25 -20.20 -18.50 -8.63
C ILE A 25 -21.60 -19.12 -8.65
N PHE A 26 -22.65 -18.34 -8.90
CA PHE A 26 -24.02 -18.87 -9.03
C PHE A 26 -24.17 -19.85 -10.17
N ALA A 27 -23.59 -19.56 -11.34
CA ALA A 27 -23.62 -20.47 -12.47
C ALA A 27 -22.95 -21.82 -12.14
N VAL A 28 -21.79 -21.78 -11.48
CA VAL A 28 -21.06 -22.99 -11.06
C VAL A 28 -21.82 -23.77 -9.99
N ILE A 29 -22.34 -23.09 -8.95
CA ILE A 29 -23.18 -23.72 -7.91
C ILE A 29 -24.41 -24.35 -8.55
N GLY A 30 -25.04 -23.69 -9.52
CA GLY A 30 -26.17 -24.22 -10.29
C GLY A 30 -25.81 -25.48 -11.06
N LEU A 31 -24.68 -25.51 -11.77
CA LEU A 31 -24.26 -26.72 -12.50
C LEU A 31 -23.99 -27.91 -11.56
N ILE A 32 -23.32 -27.66 -10.44
CA ILE A 32 -22.99 -28.69 -9.45
C ILE A 32 -24.25 -29.22 -8.77
N SER A 33 -25.09 -28.32 -8.25
CA SER A 33 -26.34 -28.70 -7.57
C SER A 33 -27.33 -29.37 -8.51
N GLY A 34 -27.40 -28.95 -9.77
CA GLY A 34 -28.17 -29.62 -10.81
C GLY A 34 -27.71 -31.05 -11.00
N SER A 35 -26.41 -31.25 -11.23
CA SER A 35 -25.83 -32.59 -11.42
C SER A 35 -26.08 -33.52 -10.23
N ILE A 36 -25.90 -33.01 -9.01
CA ILE A 36 -26.17 -33.77 -7.78
C ILE A 36 -27.66 -34.09 -7.65
N ALA A 37 -28.55 -33.12 -7.88
CA ALA A 37 -29.98 -33.35 -7.76
C ALA A 37 -30.50 -34.39 -8.76
N PHE A 38 -30.00 -34.36 -10.00
CA PHE A 38 -30.32 -35.36 -11.01
C PHE A 38 -29.83 -36.76 -10.63
N GLY A 39 -28.60 -36.87 -10.12
CA GLY A 39 -28.04 -38.16 -9.68
C GLY A 39 -28.74 -38.74 -8.45
N LEU A 40 -29.02 -37.90 -7.44
CA LEU A 40 -29.57 -38.33 -6.14
C LEU A 40 -31.02 -38.78 -6.27
N VAL A 41 -31.82 -38.09 -7.09
CA VAL A 41 -33.19 -38.54 -7.38
C VAL A 41 -33.16 -39.87 -8.14
N GLY A 42 -32.29 -40.03 -9.14
CA GLY A 42 -32.13 -41.33 -9.84
C GLY A 42 -31.82 -42.47 -8.87
N PHE A 43 -30.82 -42.26 -8.00
CA PHE A 43 -30.43 -43.24 -6.98
C PHE A 43 -31.56 -43.59 -5.99
N MET A 44 -32.34 -42.60 -5.54
CA MET A 44 -33.47 -42.84 -4.62
C MET A 44 -34.56 -43.71 -5.25
N PHE A 45 -34.86 -43.50 -6.53
CA PHE A 45 -35.85 -44.31 -7.24
C PHE A 45 -35.35 -45.73 -7.48
N ASP A 46 -34.07 -45.92 -7.79
CA ASP A 46 -33.46 -47.24 -7.92
C ASP A 46 -33.50 -48.03 -6.59
N PHE A 47 -33.33 -47.34 -5.46
CA PHE A 47 -33.41 -47.96 -4.14
C PHE A 47 -34.84 -48.34 -3.71
N THR A 48 -35.84 -47.56 -4.12
CA THR A 48 -37.24 -47.76 -3.69
C THR A 48 -37.90 -48.94 -4.40
N GLY A 49 -37.35 -49.40 -5.53
CA GLY A 49 -37.78 -50.61 -6.24
C GLY A 49 -39.20 -50.59 -6.81
N ASN A 50 -39.92 -49.47 -6.70
CA ASN A 50 -41.31 -49.31 -7.13
C ASN A 50 -41.40 -48.51 -8.44
N TYR A 51 -41.34 -49.23 -9.57
CA TYR A 51 -41.33 -48.64 -10.91
C TYR A 51 -42.74 -48.62 -11.53
N ASN A 52 -43.53 -47.59 -11.21
CA ASN A 52 -44.79 -47.33 -11.90
C ASN A 52 -44.59 -46.30 -13.02
N SER A 53 -44.86 -46.70 -14.27
CA SER A 53 -44.61 -45.87 -15.46
C SER A 53 -45.41 -44.57 -15.54
N LYS A 54 -46.60 -44.51 -14.90
CA LYS A 54 -47.48 -43.33 -14.92
C LYS A 54 -47.14 -42.27 -13.87
N ASP A 55 -46.61 -42.68 -12.72
CA ASP A 55 -46.21 -41.76 -11.64
C ASP A 55 -44.80 -41.19 -11.88
N MET A 56 -44.04 -41.79 -12.81
CA MET A 56 -42.62 -41.52 -13.01
C MET A 56 -42.33 -40.20 -13.75
N SER A 57 -43.24 -39.66 -14.57
CA SER A 57 -42.95 -38.46 -15.39
C SER A 57 -43.21 -37.14 -14.65
N GLU A 58 -44.31 -37.04 -13.92
CA GLU A 58 -44.75 -35.80 -13.25
C GLU A 58 -44.03 -35.59 -11.92
N MET A 59 -43.87 -36.66 -11.12
CA MET A 59 -43.29 -36.57 -9.78
C MET A 59 -41.77 -36.35 -9.79
N HIS A 60 -41.08 -36.82 -10.84
CA HIS A 60 -39.64 -36.65 -11.00
C HIS A 60 -39.22 -35.20 -11.24
N TRP A 61 -39.99 -34.46 -12.03
CA TRP A 61 -39.64 -33.09 -12.37
C TRP A 61 -39.77 -32.17 -11.16
N GLY A 62 -40.89 -32.27 -10.42
CA GLY A 62 -41.11 -31.51 -9.20
C GLY A 62 -40.07 -31.80 -8.11
N ILE A 63 -39.77 -33.08 -7.85
CA ILE A 63 -38.80 -33.49 -6.83
C ILE A 63 -37.38 -33.00 -7.18
N ARG A 64 -36.96 -33.09 -8.45
CA ARG A 64 -35.64 -32.60 -8.89
C ARG A 64 -35.51 -31.09 -8.75
N VAL A 65 -36.55 -30.33 -9.11
CA VAL A 65 -36.57 -28.87 -8.95
C VAL A 65 -36.53 -28.47 -7.48
N LEU A 66 -37.31 -29.14 -6.62
CA LEU A 66 -37.31 -28.88 -5.18
C LEU A 66 -35.93 -29.18 -4.56
N LEU A 67 -35.35 -30.34 -4.88
CA LEU A 67 -34.03 -30.74 -4.39
C LEU A 67 -32.94 -29.77 -4.88
N PHE A 68 -33.01 -29.35 -6.15
CA PHE A 68 -32.11 -28.36 -6.73
C PHE A 68 -32.17 -27.03 -5.98
N CYS A 69 -33.37 -26.50 -5.71
CA CYS A 69 -33.56 -25.25 -4.98
C CYS A 69 -33.04 -25.32 -3.53
N ILE A 70 -33.30 -26.43 -2.83
CA ILE A 70 -32.81 -26.63 -1.46
C ILE A 70 -31.27 -26.70 -1.47
N LEU A 71 -30.69 -27.46 -2.39
CA LEU A 71 -29.24 -27.66 -2.46
C LEU A 71 -28.51 -26.37 -2.84
N THR A 72 -29.04 -25.58 -3.78
CA THR A 72 -28.51 -24.23 -4.10
C THR A 72 -28.57 -23.32 -2.88
N PHE A 73 -29.69 -23.28 -2.17
CA PHE A 73 -29.83 -22.45 -0.98
C PHE A 73 -28.82 -22.82 0.11
N VAL A 74 -28.64 -24.12 0.38
CA VAL A 74 -27.65 -24.63 1.34
C VAL A 74 -26.24 -24.27 0.93
N MET A 75 -25.87 -24.46 -0.35
CA MET A 75 -24.54 -24.13 -0.86
C MET A 75 -24.24 -22.63 -0.75
N VAL A 76 -25.21 -21.76 -1.01
CA VAL A 76 -25.06 -20.31 -0.85
C VAL A 76 -24.83 -19.95 0.61
N LYS A 77 -25.59 -20.55 1.54
CA LYS A 77 -25.41 -20.32 2.98
C LYS A 77 -24.05 -20.82 3.49
N ILE A 78 -23.60 -21.95 2.98
CA ILE A 78 -22.25 -22.48 3.24
C ILE A 78 -21.18 -21.51 2.73
N ALA A 79 -21.31 -20.98 1.52
CA ALA A 79 -20.38 -19.99 0.97
C ALA A 79 -20.35 -18.70 1.81
N GLN A 80 -21.51 -18.21 2.25
CA GLN A 80 -21.61 -17.07 3.17
C GLN A 80 -20.95 -17.37 4.53
N PHE A 81 -21.13 -18.58 5.07
CA PHE A 81 -20.48 -19.02 6.30
C PHE A 81 -18.96 -19.09 6.14
N PHE A 82 -18.46 -19.62 5.02
CA PHE A 82 -17.03 -19.65 4.75
C PHE A 82 -16.43 -18.25 4.59
N ARG A 83 -17.13 -17.30 3.96
CA ARG A 83 -16.69 -15.90 3.94
C ARG A 83 -16.54 -15.34 5.36
N TRP A 84 -17.52 -15.61 6.21
CA TRP A 84 -17.48 -15.21 7.63
C TRP A 84 -16.38 -15.94 8.41
N LEU A 85 -16.10 -17.20 8.09
CA LEU A 85 -15.08 -18.03 8.73
C LEU A 85 -13.66 -17.66 8.32
N LEU A 86 -13.42 -17.44 7.01
CA LEU A 86 -12.10 -17.11 6.46
C LEU A 86 -11.69 -15.66 6.78
N ILE A 87 -12.65 -14.79 7.09
CA ILE A 87 -12.39 -13.41 7.52
C ILE A 87 -12.98 -13.28 8.92
N PRO A 88 -12.30 -13.80 9.95
CA PRO A 88 -12.83 -13.72 11.30
C PRO A 88 -13.03 -12.24 11.65
N PRO A 89 -14.21 -11.83 12.14
CA PRO A 89 -14.48 -10.43 12.47
C PRO A 89 -13.44 -9.86 13.44
N GLN A 90 -12.86 -10.71 14.29
CA GLN A 90 -11.76 -10.36 15.18
C GLN A 90 -10.49 -9.88 14.45
N LEU A 91 -10.15 -10.46 13.30
CA LEU A 91 -8.99 -10.04 12.51
C LEU A 91 -9.19 -8.62 11.95
N TYR A 92 -10.42 -8.28 11.55
CA TYR A 92 -10.74 -6.91 11.14
C TYR A 92 -10.54 -5.92 12.30
N PHE A 93 -11.01 -6.24 13.51
CA PHE A 93 -10.79 -5.40 14.69
C PHE A 93 -9.31 -5.30 15.07
N LEU A 94 -8.54 -6.38 14.91
CA LEU A 94 -7.11 -6.39 15.20
C LEU A 94 -6.34 -5.50 14.21
N ILE A 95 -6.63 -5.61 12.91
CA ILE A 95 -6.04 -4.74 11.88
C ILE A 95 -6.42 -3.29 12.14
N ALA A 96 -7.68 -2.99 12.44
CA ALA A 96 -8.14 -1.64 12.75
C ALA A 96 -7.44 -1.06 13.98
N SER A 97 -7.25 -1.85 15.03
CA SER A 97 -6.51 -1.46 16.24
C SER A 97 -5.04 -1.15 15.93
N ILE A 98 -4.36 -2.00 15.15
CA ILE A 98 -2.97 -1.77 14.72
C ILE A 98 -2.87 -0.45 13.92
N VAL A 99 -3.78 -0.23 12.97
CA VAL A 99 -3.79 1.01 12.17
C VAL A 99 -4.00 2.23 13.06
N LEU A 100 -4.93 2.18 14.00
CA LEU A 100 -5.16 3.27 14.96
C LEU A 100 -3.91 3.57 15.80
N ILE A 101 -3.25 2.52 16.31
CA ILE A 101 -2.01 2.66 17.09
C ILE A 101 -0.90 3.30 16.24
N ILE A 102 -0.73 2.87 14.99
CA ILE A 102 0.24 3.47 14.06
C ILE A 102 -0.06 4.94 13.83
N VAL A 103 -1.32 5.31 13.59
CA VAL A 103 -1.74 6.71 13.42
C VAL A 103 -1.42 7.53 14.67
N ILE A 104 -1.72 7.02 15.87
CA ILE A 104 -1.39 7.70 17.13
C ILE A 104 0.12 7.89 17.27
N ILE A 105 0.92 6.86 16.99
CA ILE A 105 2.40 6.94 17.04
C ILE A 105 2.92 8.00 16.07
N VAL A 106 2.41 8.02 14.83
CA VAL A 106 2.79 9.01 13.81
C VAL A 106 2.43 10.43 14.26
N VAL A 107 1.24 10.63 14.82
CA VAL A 107 0.82 11.94 15.35
C VAL A 107 1.73 12.39 16.51
N ILE A 108 2.03 11.49 17.45
CA ILE A 108 2.97 11.78 18.56
C ILE A 108 4.35 12.14 18.02
N TYR A 109 4.84 11.40 17.02
CA TYR A 109 6.14 11.66 16.40
C TYR A 109 6.20 13.02 15.71
N ILE A 110 5.18 13.37 14.91
CA ILE A 110 5.10 14.68 14.24
C ILE A 110 5.02 15.81 15.27
N ASN A 111 4.23 15.64 16.34
CA ASN A 111 4.11 16.64 17.39
C ASN A 111 5.44 16.83 18.13
N ARG A 112 6.15 15.73 18.45
CA ARG A 112 7.49 15.77 19.06
C ARG A 112 8.51 16.43 18.13
N SER A 113 8.45 16.16 16.83
CA SER A 113 9.29 16.81 15.83
C SER A 113 9.10 18.33 15.80
N LYS A 114 7.84 18.81 15.81
CA LYS A 114 7.54 20.26 15.91
C LYS A 114 8.14 20.88 17.18
N THR A 115 7.99 20.24 18.34
CA THR A 115 8.56 20.77 19.59
C THR A 115 10.09 20.85 19.58
N ASN A 116 10.78 19.93 18.91
CA ASN A 116 12.24 19.96 18.80
C ASN A 116 12.73 21.11 17.89
N ILE A 117 11.99 21.39 16.82
CA ILE A 117 12.25 22.54 15.93
C ILE A 117 12.02 23.87 16.66
N ASP A 118 10.97 23.97 17.49
CA ASP A 118 10.71 25.18 18.28
C ASP A 118 11.76 25.40 19.37
N TYR A 119 12.23 24.34 20.02
CA TYR A 119 13.31 24.40 21.01
C TYR A 119 14.62 24.91 20.40
N THR A 120 15.04 24.34 19.26
CA THR A 120 16.25 24.77 18.55
C THR A 120 16.17 26.24 18.12
N LYS A 121 15.00 26.70 17.67
CA LYS A 121 14.80 28.12 17.31
C LYS A 121 14.88 29.06 18.53
N LYS A 122 14.49 28.60 19.72
CA LYS A 122 14.54 29.39 20.96
C LYS A 122 15.94 29.50 21.53
N THR A 123 16.73 28.43 21.54
CA THR A 123 18.12 28.43 22.03
C THR A 123 19.03 29.34 21.21
N ILE A 124 18.70 29.60 19.94
CA ILE A 124 19.46 30.50 19.06
C ILE A 124 19.17 32.00 19.38
N LYS A 125 18.13 32.32 20.18
CA LYS A 125 17.59 33.69 20.28
C LYS A 125 17.90 34.49 21.55
N GLU A 126 18.49 33.92 22.60
CA GLU A 126 18.73 34.65 23.85
C GLU A 126 20.25 34.85 24.10
N PRO A 127 20.76 36.09 24.01
CA PRO A 127 22.14 36.45 24.30
C PRO A 127 22.32 36.79 25.79
N SER A 128 23.38 36.30 26.43
CA SER A 128 23.77 36.72 27.78
C SER A 128 24.58 38.03 27.72
N HIS A 129 24.03 39.11 28.26
CA HIS A 129 24.70 40.36 28.55
C HIS A 129 25.71 40.22 29.71
N GLN A 130 26.92 40.76 29.54
CA GLN A 130 27.56 41.58 30.59
C GLN A 130 28.44 42.63 29.92
N GLU A 131 28.13 43.88 30.21
CA GLU A 131 28.61 45.09 29.55
C GLU A 131 29.56 45.82 30.50
N SER A 132 30.81 46.04 30.08
CA SER A 132 31.59 47.21 30.48
C SER A 132 32.82 47.41 29.59
N SER A 133 32.68 48.40 28.70
CA SER A 133 33.70 49.35 28.23
C SER A 133 35.09 48.81 27.84
N ILE A 134 35.37 48.74 26.54
CA ILE A 134 36.30 49.65 25.85
C ILE A 134 35.91 49.70 24.37
N GLU A 135 35.93 50.93 23.89
CA GLU A 135 35.60 51.46 22.58
C GLU A 135 36.45 50.88 21.43
N SER A 136 35.79 50.41 20.35
CA SER A 136 36.19 50.76 18.98
C SER A 136 35.14 50.31 17.97
N LYS A 137 34.77 51.27 17.13
CA LYS A 137 34.14 51.06 15.83
C LYS A 137 35.03 50.13 14.99
N GLU A 138 34.43 49.24 14.20
CA GLU A 138 34.83 48.83 12.84
C GLU A 138 34.16 47.47 12.51
N SER A 139 33.31 47.40 11.48
CA SER A 139 33.73 47.24 10.09
C SER A 139 34.73 46.09 9.98
N TRP A 140 34.23 44.87 9.78
CA TRP A 140 35.11 43.72 9.58
C TRP A 140 35.78 43.80 8.20
N GLU A 141 36.92 44.51 8.18
CA GLU A 141 38.17 44.16 7.50
C GLU A 141 38.29 42.61 7.41
N LYS A 142 38.38 41.95 6.24
CA LYS A 142 39.47 41.95 5.26
C LYS A 142 40.88 41.93 5.86
N GLU A 143 41.23 40.89 6.62
CA GLU A 143 42.64 40.54 6.76
C GLU A 143 43.07 39.42 5.80
N THR A 144 43.78 39.93 4.81
CA THR A 144 44.57 39.29 3.77
C THR A 144 45.60 38.30 4.31
N ILE A 145 45.51 37.04 3.87
CA ILE A 145 46.72 36.33 3.46
C ILE A 145 46.95 36.71 2.00
N LYS A 146 47.91 37.62 1.78
CA LYS A 146 48.55 37.83 0.48
C LYS A 146 49.05 36.48 -0.04
N SER A 147 48.41 35.98 -1.08
CA SER A 147 49.15 35.31 -2.14
C SER A 147 48.61 35.87 -3.44
N ASP A 148 49.42 36.68 -4.11
CA ASP A 148 49.33 36.91 -5.55
C ASP A 148 49.29 35.54 -6.24
N ARG A 149 48.09 34.97 -6.37
CA ARG A 149 47.85 33.84 -7.25
C ARG A 149 46.96 34.39 -8.33
N LYS A 150 47.61 34.87 -9.40
CA LYS A 150 46.98 35.08 -10.69
C LYS A 150 46.08 33.86 -10.93
N ILE A 151 44.78 34.08 -10.93
CA ILE A 151 43.81 33.02 -11.21
C ILE A 151 43.96 32.72 -12.70
N GLU A 152 44.82 31.75 -13.01
CA GLU A 152 45.10 31.38 -14.39
C GLU A 152 43.94 30.54 -14.95
N LEU A 153 43.56 30.86 -16.18
CA LEU A 153 42.54 30.13 -16.93
C LEU A 153 43.22 29.02 -17.73
N CYS A 154 42.55 27.87 -17.84
CA CYS A 154 43.03 26.76 -18.63
C CYS A 154 43.01 27.12 -20.13
N PRO A 155 44.11 26.92 -20.89
CA PRO A 155 44.16 27.27 -22.32
C PRO A 155 43.28 26.38 -23.21
N TYR A 156 42.79 25.25 -22.70
CA TYR A 156 41.98 24.30 -23.47
C TYR A 156 40.46 24.45 -23.29
N CYS A 157 40.02 24.99 -22.14
CA CYS A 157 38.59 25.07 -21.83
C CYS A 157 38.17 26.35 -21.10
N ASN A 158 39.10 27.29 -20.93
CA ASN A 158 38.92 28.54 -20.16
C ASN A 158 38.39 28.34 -18.73
N GLY A 159 38.43 27.11 -18.20
CA GLY A 159 38.07 26.82 -16.82
C GLY A 159 39.15 27.26 -15.84
N TYR A 160 38.78 27.48 -14.58
CA TYR A 160 39.71 27.91 -13.54
C TYR A 160 40.73 26.82 -13.20
N LEU A 161 42.00 27.20 -13.06
CA LEU A 161 43.05 26.31 -12.58
C LEU A 161 43.08 26.32 -11.05
N VAL A 162 42.98 25.13 -10.47
CA VAL A 162 42.93 24.92 -9.02
C VAL A 162 44.11 24.11 -8.56
N ASN A 163 44.65 24.43 -7.39
CA ASN A 163 45.74 23.67 -6.80
C ASN A 163 45.18 22.40 -6.14
N ARG A 164 45.67 21.23 -6.54
CA ARG A 164 45.27 19.92 -6.01
C ARG A 164 46.49 19.21 -5.43
N ILE A 165 46.24 18.27 -4.53
CA ILE A 165 47.29 17.47 -3.89
C ILE A 165 47.13 16.04 -4.37
N GLY A 166 48.17 15.51 -5.04
CA GLY A 166 48.22 14.13 -5.50
C GLY A 166 49.29 13.33 -4.75
N ARG A 167 49.41 12.05 -5.10
CA ARG A 167 50.42 11.14 -4.50
C ARG A 167 51.86 11.67 -4.61
N TYR A 168 52.16 12.47 -5.63
CA TYR A 168 53.49 13.03 -5.90
C TYR A 168 53.65 14.50 -5.47
N GLY A 169 52.71 15.05 -4.69
CA GLY A 169 52.75 16.43 -4.20
C GLY A 169 51.68 17.34 -4.80
N ARG A 170 51.86 18.66 -4.62
CA ARG A 170 50.92 19.69 -5.09
C ARG A 170 51.07 19.89 -6.60
N PHE A 171 49.95 19.97 -7.32
CA PHE A 171 49.91 20.23 -8.75
C PHE A 171 48.70 21.09 -9.12
N ILE A 172 48.81 21.86 -10.19
CA ILE A 172 47.72 22.70 -10.69
C ILE A 172 46.92 21.88 -11.71
N GLY A 173 45.62 21.71 -11.47
CA GLY A 173 44.71 20.99 -12.35
C GLY A 173 43.50 21.84 -12.75
N CYS A 174 42.91 21.55 -13.91
CA CYS A 174 41.68 22.24 -14.32
C CYS A 174 40.49 21.86 -13.43
N SER A 175 39.61 22.82 -13.12
CA SER A 175 38.37 22.59 -12.38
C SER A 175 37.42 21.62 -13.10
N ASN A 176 37.48 21.55 -14.44
CA ASN A 176 36.54 20.80 -15.27
C ASN A 176 36.95 19.33 -15.54
N PHE A 177 37.81 18.72 -14.72
CA PHE A 177 38.08 17.27 -14.82
C PHE A 177 36.79 16.46 -14.52
N PRO A 178 36.47 15.37 -15.25
CA PRO A 178 37.27 14.65 -16.26
C PRO A 178 37.19 15.20 -17.69
N LYS A 179 36.34 16.22 -17.93
CA LYS A 179 36.12 16.79 -19.27
C LYS A 179 37.34 17.54 -19.81
N CYS A 180 38.12 18.18 -18.92
CA CYS A 180 39.43 18.74 -19.25
C CYS A 180 40.50 18.09 -18.39
N LYS A 181 41.47 17.42 -19.03
CA LYS A 181 42.58 16.68 -18.36
C LYS A 181 43.86 17.50 -18.22
N TYR A 182 43.78 18.82 -18.34
CA TYR A 182 44.94 19.69 -18.23
C TYR A 182 45.45 19.73 -16.78
N SER A 183 46.74 19.43 -16.61
CA SER A 183 47.46 19.51 -15.34
C SER A 183 48.91 19.92 -15.57
N ARG A 184 49.47 20.73 -14.67
CA ARG A 184 50.90 21.08 -14.66
C ARG A 184 51.44 21.02 -13.23
N LYS A 185 52.74 20.80 -13.09
CA LYS A 185 53.41 20.86 -11.78
C LYS A 185 53.43 22.31 -11.30
N GLN A 186 53.27 22.48 -9.99
CA GLN A 186 53.44 23.78 -9.35
C GLN A 186 54.93 24.12 -9.25
#